data_AF-A0A4Y8JU43-F1
#
_entry.id   AF-A0A4Y8JU43-F1
#
_cell.length_a   1.000
_cell.length_b   1.000
_cell.length_c   1.000
_cell.angle_alpha   90.00
_cell.angle_beta   90.00
_cell.angle_gamma   90.00
#
_symmetry.space_group_name_H-M   'P 1'
#
loop_
_entity.id
_entity.type
_entity.pdbx_description
1 polymer ?
#
loop_
_entity_poly.entity_id
_entity_poly.type
_entity_poly.pdbx_seq_one_letter_code
_entity_poly.pdbx_strand_id
1 'polypeptide(L)'
;MARLSTFVHVHVGGESKVYGPDDVIPDGIAALITNPKVWAEAPTEGAPATSVPATGVAGAPPRAGAGSGAAVWLAYAVSLGIEVPEKASKKDILDLVDAFVAPAAAPAETPAAENSIPAKDADVATWRAYADAQGFETDDDVSVAEIIATLDANSTATE
;
A
#
# COMPACT_ATOMS: atom_id res chain seq x y z
N MET A 1 18.47 16.42 -24.12
CA MET A 1 17.96 15.07 -23.77
C MET A 1 18.51 14.77 -22.39
N ALA A 2 17.72 14.21 -21.47
CA ALA A 2 18.19 14.02 -20.11
C ALA A 2 19.26 12.91 -20.04
N ARG A 3 20.41 13.20 -19.42
CA ARG A 3 21.51 12.23 -19.22
C ARG A 3 21.91 12.14 -17.76
N LEU A 4 22.19 10.92 -17.31
CA LEU A 4 22.66 10.65 -15.95
C LEU A 4 24.18 10.77 -15.84
N SER A 5 24.66 11.09 -14.64
CA SER A 5 26.07 11.13 -14.26
C SER A 5 26.51 9.85 -13.54
N THR A 6 25.56 9.07 -13.04
CA THR A 6 25.77 7.83 -12.30
C THR A 6 24.63 6.83 -12.56
N PHE A 7 24.78 5.60 -12.08
CA PHE A 7 23.71 4.59 -12.14
C PHE A 7 22.59 4.94 -11.17
N VAL A 8 21.35 4.91 -11.65
CA VAL A 8 20.15 5.20 -10.85
C VAL A 8 19.19 4.01 -10.93
N HIS A 9 18.73 3.56 -9.77
CA HIS A 9 17.68 2.54 -9.65
C HIS A 9 16.33 3.24 -9.56
N VAL A 10 15.43 2.94 -10.49
CA VAL A 10 14.07 3.51 -10.54
C VAL A 10 13.07 2.37 -10.36
N HIS A 11 12.11 2.57 -9.46
CA HIS A 11 11.04 1.61 -9.20
C HIS A 11 9.76 2.07 -9.88
N VAL A 12 9.19 1.25 -10.75
CA VAL A 12 7.96 1.55 -11.49
C VAL A 12 7.05 0.34 -11.45
N GLY A 13 5.84 0.48 -10.87
CA GLY A 13 4.84 -0.59 -10.87
C GLY A 13 5.28 -1.90 -10.19
N GLY A 14 6.21 -1.84 -9.23
CA GLY A 14 6.77 -3.02 -8.55
C GLY A 14 8.03 -3.60 -9.22
N GLU A 15 8.42 -3.12 -10.39
CA GLU A 15 9.67 -3.51 -11.06
C GLU A 15 10.79 -2.51 -10.77
N SER A 16 12.02 -3.01 -10.57
CA SER A 16 13.21 -2.20 -10.32
C SER A 16 14.08 -2.19 -11.58
N LYS A 17 14.29 -1.02 -12.18
CA LYS A 17 15.10 -0.87 -13.39
C LYS A 17 16.28 0.08 -13.17
N VAL A 18 17.44 -0.30 -13.67
CA VAL A 18 18.68 0.47 -13.53
C VAL A 18 18.96 1.21 -14.85
N TYR A 19 19.27 2.49 -14.75
CA TYR A 19 19.70 3.30 -15.89
C TYR A 19 21.10 3.85 -15.65
N GLY A 20 21.97 3.74 -16.67
CA GLY A 20 23.33 4.25 -16.64
C GLY A 20 23.50 5.65 -17.24
N PRO A 21 24.71 6.22 -17.18
CA PRO A 21 25.03 7.52 -17.78
C PRO A 21 24.94 7.53 -19.31
N ASP A 22 25.13 6.37 -19.95
CA ASP A 22 25.00 6.19 -21.40
C ASP A 22 23.58 5.77 -21.84
N ASP A 23 22.66 5.53 -20.89
CA ASP A 23 21.27 5.17 -21.17
C ASP A 23 20.43 6.41 -21.52
N VAL A 24 19.49 6.20 -22.45
CA VAL A 24 18.48 7.21 -22.78
C VAL A 24 17.31 7.07 -21.82
N ILE A 25 17.14 8.07 -20.95
CA ILE A 25 16.03 8.13 -19.99
C ILE A 25 14.77 8.66 -20.71
N PRO A 26 13.66 7.91 -20.72
CA PRO A 26 12.38 8.44 -21.19
C PRO A 26 11.79 9.46 -20.20
N ASP A 27 11.02 10.44 -20.68
CA ASP A 27 10.52 11.57 -19.87
C ASP A 27 9.74 11.14 -18.62
N GLY A 28 8.95 10.07 -18.71
CA GLY A 28 8.21 9.53 -17.57
C GLY A 28 9.12 9.01 -16.44
N ILE A 29 10.32 8.53 -16.78
CA ILE A 29 11.33 8.09 -15.81
C ILE A 29 12.12 9.29 -15.29
N ALA A 30 12.42 10.26 -16.14
CA ALA A 30 13.09 11.49 -15.72
C ALA A 30 12.31 12.24 -14.64
N ALA A 31 10.97 12.26 -14.75
CA ALA A 31 10.08 12.84 -13.74
C ALA A 31 10.15 12.12 -12.37
N LEU A 32 10.56 10.86 -12.31
CA LEU A 32 10.70 10.08 -11.07
C LEU A 32 12.05 10.29 -10.38
N ILE A 33 13.07 10.72 -11.12
CA ILE A 33 14.42 10.94 -10.61
C ILE A 33 14.50 12.36 -10.02
N THR A 34 14.08 12.48 -8.75
CA THR A 34 14.00 13.75 -8.02
C THR A 34 15.34 14.29 -7.53
N ASN A 35 16.42 13.49 -7.57
CA ASN A 35 17.74 13.90 -7.09
C ASN A 35 18.51 14.68 -8.18
N PRO A 36 18.71 16.00 -8.05
CA PRO A 36 19.38 16.80 -9.09
C PRO A 36 20.84 16.41 -9.32
N LYS A 37 21.51 15.79 -8.33
CA LYS A 37 22.94 15.44 -8.41
C LYS A 37 23.25 14.25 -9.32
N VAL A 38 22.23 13.47 -9.70
CA VAL A 38 22.41 12.30 -10.55
C VAL A 38 22.37 12.65 -12.04
N TRP A 39 22.03 13.89 -12.39
CA TRP A 39 21.95 14.37 -13.78
C TRP A 39 23.31 14.93 -14.23
N ALA A 40 23.82 14.46 -15.36
CA ALA A 40 24.95 15.06 -16.07
C ALA A 40 24.48 16.17 -17.02
N GLU A 41 23.35 15.93 -17.69
CA GLU A 41 22.63 16.93 -18.48
C GLU A 41 21.16 16.84 -18.09
N ALA A 42 20.68 17.81 -17.33
CA ALA A 42 19.28 17.87 -16.92
C ALA A 42 18.39 18.02 -18.17
N PRO A 43 17.17 17.45 -18.17
CA PRO A 43 16.21 17.74 -19.23
C PRO A 43 16.01 19.25 -19.31
N THR A 44 16.22 19.84 -20.49
CA THR A 44 15.92 21.26 -20.74
C THR A 44 14.46 21.51 -20.46
N GLU A 45 14.21 22.16 -19.33
CA GLU A 45 12.92 22.59 -18.84
C GLU A 45 12.38 23.68 -19.80
N GLY A 46 11.51 23.27 -20.71
CA GLY A 46 10.78 24.16 -21.61
C GLY A 46 9.64 24.88 -20.91
N ALA A 47 9.98 25.95 -20.19
CA ALA A 47 9.14 27.11 -19.84
C ALA A 47 7.92 26.91 -18.87
N PRO A 48 7.51 27.98 -18.14
CA PRO A 48 7.14 27.89 -16.73
C PRO A 48 5.64 28.08 -16.40
N ALA A 49 5.31 27.85 -15.12
CA ALA A 49 4.05 28.06 -14.39
C ALA A 49 2.98 26.98 -14.64
N THR A 50 2.65 26.14 -13.66
CA THR A 50 2.11 26.56 -12.35
C THR A 50 2.71 25.75 -11.21
N SER A 51 3.18 26.44 -10.17
CA SER A 51 3.37 25.85 -8.84
C SER A 51 2.08 25.18 -8.39
N VAL A 52 1.98 23.86 -8.55
CA VAL A 52 1.10 23.06 -7.70
C VAL A 52 1.96 22.57 -6.55
N PRO A 53 1.71 23.03 -5.31
CA PRO A 53 2.57 22.71 -4.20
C PRO A 53 2.46 21.23 -3.85
N ALA A 54 3.63 20.62 -3.64
CA ALA A 54 3.85 19.42 -2.85
C ALA A 54 3.00 18.19 -3.21
N THR A 55 3.48 17.42 -4.19
CA THR A 55 3.29 15.97 -4.21
C THR A 55 4.15 15.36 -3.09
N GLY A 56 3.76 15.64 -1.86
CA GLY A 56 4.23 14.92 -0.69
C GLY A 56 3.42 13.64 -0.58
N VAL A 57 4.13 12.51 -0.71
CA VAL A 57 3.74 11.12 -0.42
C VAL A 57 2.55 10.54 -1.19
N ALA A 58 2.77 9.33 -1.71
CA ALA A 58 1.74 8.39 -2.13
C ALA A 58 0.85 8.01 -0.92
N GLY A 59 -0.05 8.92 -0.54
CA GLY A 59 -0.99 8.80 0.56
C GLY A 59 -2.12 9.81 0.41
N ALA A 60 -3.25 9.56 1.08
CA ALA A 60 -4.43 10.40 0.97
C ALA A 60 -4.11 11.89 1.21
N PRO A 61 -4.70 12.83 0.44
CA PRO A 61 -4.49 14.26 0.62
C PRO A 61 -4.73 14.68 2.08
N PRO A 62 -4.09 15.75 2.58
CA PRO A 62 -4.41 16.26 3.91
C PRO A 62 -5.91 16.59 4.00
N ARG A 63 -6.58 16.16 5.09
CA ARG A 63 -8.02 16.43 5.30
C ARG A 63 -8.32 17.91 5.56
N ALA A 64 -7.34 18.69 6.05
CA ALA A 64 -7.45 20.13 6.30
C ALA A 64 -6.11 20.87 6.02
N GLY A 65 -6.20 22.14 5.59
CA GLY A 65 -5.04 23.00 5.32
C GLY A 65 -4.94 23.49 3.87
N ALA A 66 -3.91 24.29 3.60
CA ALA A 66 -3.55 24.71 2.25
C ALA A 66 -3.11 23.47 1.45
N GLY A 67 -3.84 23.13 0.38
CA GLY A 67 -3.66 21.88 -0.38
C GLY A 67 -4.74 20.82 -0.15
N SER A 68 -5.74 21.09 0.70
CA SER A 68 -6.88 20.19 0.96
C SER A 68 -8.17 20.58 0.23
N GLY A 69 -8.07 21.21 -0.94
CA GLY A 69 -9.22 21.69 -1.70
C GLY A 69 -10.10 20.54 -2.21
N ALA A 70 -11.39 20.82 -2.48
CA ALA A 70 -12.30 19.85 -3.07
C ALA A 70 -11.73 19.23 -4.37
N ALA A 71 -11.05 20.04 -5.18
CA ALA A 71 -10.39 19.60 -6.41
C ALA A 71 -9.28 18.56 -6.17
N VAL A 72 -8.54 18.67 -5.06
CA VAL A 72 -7.46 17.72 -4.72
C VAL A 72 -8.05 16.38 -4.29
N TRP A 73 -9.12 16.42 -3.49
CA TRP A 73 -9.86 15.23 -3.08
C TRP A 73 -10.59 14.56 -4.26
N LEU A 74 -11.10 15.34 -5.21
CA LEU A 74 -11.71 14.81 -6.43
C LEU A 74 -10.69 14.08 -7.30
N ALA A 75 -9.50 14.68 -7.52
CA ALA A 75 -8.43 14.02 -8.26
C ALA A 75 -7.99 12.70 -7.60
N TYR A 76 -7.92 12.67 -6.27
CA TYR A 76 -7.62 11.46 -5.51
C TYR A 76 -8.73 10.41 -5.63
N ALA A 77 -10.02 10.80 -5.52
CA ALA A 77 -11.16 9.90 -5.69
C ALA A 77 -11.20 9.27 -7.09
N VAL A 78 -10.97 10.06 -8.14
CA VAL A 78 -10.87 9.58 -9.53
C VAL A 78 -9.69 8.61 -9.68
N SER A 79 -8.56 8.88 -9.03
CA SER A 79 -7.41 7.97 -9.02
C SER A 79 -7.70 6.62 -8.33
N LEU A 80 -8.67 6.58 -7.41
CA LEU A 80 -9.16 5.35 -6.78
C LEU A 80 -10.25 4.64 -7.61
N GLY A 81 -10.71 5.25 -8.70
CA GLY A 81 -11.83 4.75 -9.52
C GLY A 81 -13.21 5.07 -8.93
N ILE A 82 -13.29 6.02 -8.00
CA ILE A 82 -14.54 6.46 -7.38
C ILE A 82 -15.16 7.53 -8.26
N GLU A 83 -16.38 7.27 -8.74
CA GLU A 83 -17.14 8.26 -9.51
C GLU A 83 -17.77 9.30 -8.57
N VAL A 84 -17.30 10.54 -8.67
CA VAL A 84 -17.75 11.65 -7.83
C VAL A 84 -18.64 12.57 -8.66
N PRO A 85 -19.87 12.88 -8.22
CA PRO A 85 -20.72 13.82 -8.95
C PRO A 85 -20.10 15.23 -8.97
N GLU A 86 -20.21 15.95 -10.09
CA GLU A 86 -19.59 17.28 -10.28
C GLU A 86 -20.08 18.36 -9.29
N LYS A 87 -21.20 18.09 -8.59
CA LYS A 87 -21.76 18.94 -7.53
C LYS A 87 -21.45 18.46 -6.11
N ALA A 88 -20.64 17.40 -5.96
CA ALA A 88 -20.23 16.89 -4.67
C ALA A 88 -19.40 17.94 -3.92
N SER A 89 -19.76 18.19 -2.66
CA SER A 89 -18.93 19.02 -1.79
C SER A 89 -17.72 18.22 -1.34
N LYS A 90 -16.66 18.90 -0.90
CA LYS A 90 -15.47 18.25 -0.30
C LYS A 90 -15.85 17.18 0.75
N LYS A 91 -16.90 17.44 1.55
CA LYS A 91 -17.42 16.49 2.54
C LYS A 91 -17.98 15.21 1.89
N ASP A 92 -18.75 15.33 0.81
CA ASP A 92 -19.29 14.19 0.06
C ASP A 92 -18.17 13.38 -0.59
N ILE A 93 -17.15 14.06 -1.13
CA ILE A 93 -15.96 13.40 -1.70
C ILE A 93 -15.19 12.64 -0.63
N LEU A 94 -14.99 13.27 0.53
CA LEU A 94 -14.34 12.64 1.68
C LEU A 94 -15.12 11.41 2.15
N ASP A 95 -16.44 11.49 2.23
CA ASP A 95 -17.31 10.38 2.65
C ASP A 95 -17.24 9.22 1.66
N LEU A 96 -17.28 9.49 0.35
CA LEU A 96 -17.12 8.49 -0.70
C LEU A 96 -15.73 7.84 -0.69
N VAL A 97 -14.67 8.64 -0.53
CA VAL A 97 -13.30 8.14 -0.44
C VAL A 97 -13.09 7.35 0.84
N ASP A 98 -13.62 7.82 1.97
CA ASP A 98 -13.55 7.10 3.25
C ASP A 98 -14.32 5.79 3.14
N ALA A 99 -15.53 5.77 2.59
CA ALA A 99 -16.32 4.56 2.37
C ALA A 99 -15.65 3.57 1.40
N PHE A 100 -14.93 4.05 0.38
CA PHE A 100 -14.22 3.21 -0.60
C PHE A 100 -12.88 2.68 -0.07
N VAL A 101 -12.20 3.43 0.80
CA VAL A 101 -10.97 3.02 1.47
C VAL A 101 -11.26 2.24 2.77
N ALA A 102 -12.46 2.39 3.33
CA ALA A 102 -12.94 1.71 4.51
C ALA A 102 -13.29 0.21 4.38
N PRO A 103 -13.39 -0.47 3.20
CA PRO A 103 -13.57 -1.91 3.22
C PRO A 103 -12.30 -2.67 3.69
N ALA A 104 -11.22 -1.97 4.05
CA ALA A 104 -10.06 -2.56 4.72
C ALA A 104 -9.95 -2.22 6.23
N ALA A 105 -10.89 -1.45 6.83
CA ALA A 105 -10.78 -1.07 8.24
C ALA A 105 -12.13 -0.82 8.95
N ALA A 106 -12.90 -1.89 9.24
CA ALA A 106 -13.51 -2.18 10.56
C ALA A 106 -14.61 -3.27 10.46
N PRO A 107 -14.83 -4.12 11.49
CA PRO A 107 -14.22 -4.13 12.83
C PRO A 107 -13.06 -5.14 12.89
N ALA A 108 -11.91 -4.87 13.51
CA ALA A 108 -11.78 -4.96 14.95
C ALA A 108 -12.45 -6.21 15.58
N GLU A 109 -12.34 -7.38 14.96
CA GLU A 109 -12.33 -8.69 15.63
C GLU A 109 -11.34 -9.65 14.94
N THR A 110 -10.05 -9.38 15.08
CA THR A 110 -9.05 -10.45 15.21
C THR A 110 -7.97 -9.88 16.10
N PRO A 111 -7.83 -10.32 17.38
CA PRO A 111 -6.64 -10.00 18.12
C PRO A 111 -5.46 -10.55 17.34
N ALA A 112 -4.42 -9.73 17.23
CA ALA A 112 -3.13 -10.10 16.68
C ALA A 112 -2.68 -11.45 17.25
N ALA A 113 -2.80 -12.50 16.43
CA ALA A 113 -2.11 -13.76 16.59
C ALA A 113 -1.43 -14.11 15.27
N GLU A 114 -0.76 -13.12 14.66
CA GLU A 114 0.27 -13.44 13.67
C GLU A 114 1.34 -14.27 14.40
N ASN A 115 1.30 -15.58 14.15
CA ASN A 115 2.34 -16.57 14.43
C ASN A 115 2.79 -16.80 15.88
N SER A 116 2.07 -16.32 16.90
CA SER A 116 2.33 -16.75 18.28
C SER A 116 1.53 -18.00 18.60
N ILE A 117 2.24 -19.11 18.81
CA ILE A 117 1.65 -20.36 19.31
C ILE A 117 0.92 -20.05 20.62
N PRO A 118 -0.39 -20.34 20.73
CA PRO A 118 -1.14 -20.10 21.96
C PRO A 118 -0.59 -20.92 23.14
N ALA A 119 -0.82 -20.43 24.36
CA ALA A 119 -0.46 -21.17 25.56
C ALA A 119 -1.17 -22.53 25.59
N LYS A 120 -0.55 -23.55 26.20
CA LYS A 120 -1.11 -24.92 26.27
C LYS A 120 -2.44 -25.00 27.03
N ASP A 121 -2.68 -24.03 27.91
CA ASP A 121 -3.89 -23.86 28.69
C ASP A 121 -4.93 -22.93 28.04
N ALA A 122 -4.68 -22.43 26.82
CA ALA A 122 -5.63 -21.62 26.09
C ALA A 122 -6.87 -22.43 25.67
N ASP A 123 -8.02 -21.76 25.62
CA ASP A 123 -9.29 -22.37 25.26
C ASP A 123 -9.35 -22.85 23.80
N VAL A 124 -10.29 -23.75 23.52
CA VAL A 124 -10.53 -24.34 22.18
C VAL A 124 -10.74 -23.29 21.09
N ALA A 125 -11.44 -22.19 21.39
CA ALA A 125 -11.66 -21.10 20.45
C ALA A 125 -10.33 -20.44 20.02
N THR A 126 -9.38 -20.30 20.95
CA THR A 126 -8.06 -19.73 20.68
C THR A 126 -7.24 -20.65 19.78
N TRP A 127 -7.28 -21.96 20.05
CA TRP A 127 -6.61 -22.96 19.22
C TRP A 127 -7.24 -23.10 17.82
N ARG A 128 -8.56 -22.96 17.69
CA ARG A 128 -9.24 -22.93 16.38
C ARG A 128 -8.85 -21.72 15.55
N ALA A 129 -8.84 -20.53 16.14
CA ALA A 129 -8.40 -19.32 15.47
C ALA A 129 -6.94 -19.43 15.00
N TYR A 130 -6.08 -20.05 15.81
CA TYR A 130 -4.70 -20.33 15.41
C TYR A 130 -4.63 -21.35 14.26
N ALA A 131 -5.39 -22.44 14.30
CA ALA A 131 -5.43 -23.44 13.23
C ALA A 131 -5.95 -22.85 11.91
N ASP A 132 -7.03 -22.08 11.95
CA ASP A 132 -7.57 -21.34 10.79
C ASP A 132 -6.54 -20.38 10.19
N ALA A 133 -5.83 -19.62 11.05
CA ALA A 133 -4.75 -18.72 10.63
C ALA A 133 -3.57 -19.47 9.99
N GLN A 134 -3.35 -20.74 10.32
CA GLN A 134 -2.37 -21.61 9.68
C GLN A 134 -2.92 -22.32 8.42
N GLY A 135 -4.18 -22.07 8.04
CA GLY A 135 -4.85 -22.67 6.89
C GLY A 135 -5.45 -24.05 7.15
N PHE A 136 -5.71 -24.41 8.40
CA PHE A 136 -6.33 -25.68 8.78
C PHE A 136 -7.79 -25.48 9.15
N GLU A 137 -8.66 -26.19 8.45
CA GLU A 137 -10.07 -26.32 8.83
C GLU A 137 -10.18 -27.29 10.02
N THR A 138 -10.81 -26.83 11.12
CA THR A 138 -11.09 -27.64 12.31
C THR A 138 -12.60 -27.76 12.50
N ASP A 139 -13.08 -28.95 12.83
CA ASP A 139 -14.51 -29.19 13.06
C ASP A 139 -14.97 -28.56 14.40
N ASP A 140 -16.25 -28.23 14.53
CA ASP A 140 -16.77 -27.53 15.71
C ASP A 140 -16.82 -28.42 16.97
N ASP A 141 -16.60 -29.73 16.85
CA ASP A 141 -16.55 -30.68 17.97
C ASP A 141 -15.13 -31.07 18.42
N VAL A 142 -14.07 -30.61 17.74
CA VAL A 142 -12.70 -31.03 18.09
C VAL A 142 -12.19 -30.38 19.38
N SER A 143 -11.43 -31.14 20.16
CA SER A 143 -10.81 -30.67 21.41
C SER A 143 -9.47 -29.98 21.16
N VAL A 144 -9.01 -29.14 22.12
CA VAL A 144 -7.67 -28.50 22.07
C VAL A 144 -6.56 -29.51 21.82
N ALA A 145 -6.63 -30.69 22.46
CA ALA A 145 -5.62 -31.73 22.30
C ALA A 145 -5.57 -32.29 20.88
N GLU A 146 -6.72 -32.38 20.20
CA GLU A 146 -6.82 -32.87 18.83
C GLU A 146 -6.33 -31.82 17.82
N ILE A 147 -6.62 -30.54 18.06
CA ILE A 147 -6.09 -29.42 17.26
C ILE A 147 -4.55 -29.37 17.35
N ILE A 148 -3.99 -29.46 18.57
CA ILE A 148 -2.54 -29.49 18.79
C ILE A 148 -1.90 -30.68 18.10
N ALA A 149 -2.47 -31.88 18.24
CA ALA A 149 -1.95 -33.10 17.62
C ALA A 149 -1.94 -33.00 16.08
N THR A 150 -2.97 -32.38 15.50
CA THR A 150 -3.07 -32.15 14.05
C THR A 150 -2.00 -31.17 13.54
N LEU A 151 -1.79 -30.07 14.27
CA LEU A 151 -0.76 -29.07 13.94
C LEU A 151 0.66 -29.64 14.07
N ASP A 152 0.93 -30.45 15.10
CA ASP A 152 2.24 -31.09 15.33
C ASP A 152 2.53 -32.16 14.27
N ALA A 153 1.54 -32.98 13.92
CA ALA A 153 1.66 -33.98 12.86
C ALA A 153 1.94 -33.36 11.48
N ASN A 154 1.38 -32.19 11.17
CA ASN A 154 1.68 -31.52 9.89
C ASN A 154 3.01 -30.74 9.93
N SER A 155 3.43 -30.24 11.09
CA SER A 155 4.73 -29.57 11.24
C SER A 155 5.92 -30.50 10.99
N THR A 156 5.77 -31.79 11.28
CA THR A 156 6.81 -32.82 11.05
C THR A 156 6.83 -33.38 9.63
N ALA A 157 5.86 -33.02 8.77
CA ALA A 157 5.79 -33.48 7.39
C ALA A 157 6.66 -32.64 6.41
N THR A 158 7.38 -31.63 6.90
CA THR A 158 8.19 -30.68 6.09
C THR A 158 9.71 -30.83 6.32
N GLU A 159 10.21 -32.05 6.56
CA GLU A 159 11.65 -32.38 6.56
C GLU A 159 12.02 -33.35 5.43
#